data_AF-A0AAW2XQD7-F1
#
_entry.id   AF-A0AAW2XQD7-F1
#
_cell.length_a   1.000
_cell.length_b   1.000
_cell.length_c   1.000
_cell.angle_alpha   90.00
_cell.angle_beta   90.00
_cell.angle_gamma   90.00
#
_symmetry.space_group_name_H-M   'P 1'
#
loop_
_entity.id
_entity.type
_entity.pdbx_description
1 polymer ?
#
loop_
_entity_poly.entity_id
_entity_poly.type
_entity_poly.pdbx_seq_one_letter_code
_entity_poly.pdbx_strand_id
1 'polypeptide(L)'
;MMEKGYTLQFGGDPCTIYDNKDKTLIIAKVRMKEHRCFPIQLQYLGGTTMKAQKDQSWLWHRRLGHFNFQALKILHQKKMMTNLPQIQDVKGACEACLQGKQHKKPFPSGTSWRAKAVLELIHTDVCGPMRTPSHEQNIYFILFIDDYSRMT
;
A
#
# COMPACT_ATOMS: atom_id res chain seq x y z
N MET A 1 22.96 1.53 -27.18
CA MET A 1 22.69 2.72 -26.34
C MET A 1 21.32 3.33 -26.68
N MET A 2 21.05 3.68 -27.95
CA MET A 2 19.76 4.24 -28.35
C MET A 2 18.57 3.31 -28.07
N GLU A 3 18.71 2.02 -28.36
CA GLU A 3 17.70 0.98 -28.05
C GLU A 3 17.42 0.81 -26.54
N LYS A 4 18.33 1.31 -25.68
CA LYS A 4 18.18 1.27 -24.21
C LYS A 4 17.66 2.58 -23.62
N GLY A 5 17.16 3.49 -24.45
CA GLY A 5 16.54 4.74 -23.99
C GLY A 5 17.56 5.83 -23.64
N TYR A 6 18.63 5.96 -24.41
CA TYR A 6 19.59 7.06 -24.30
C TYR A 6 19.60 7.91 -25.57
N THR A 7 19.67 9.23 -25.41
CA THR A 7 19.75 10.18 -26.53
C THR A 7 21.20 10.60 -26.77
N LEU A 8 21.66 10.53 -28.01
CA LEU A 8 22.99 10.98 -28.42
C LEU A 8 22.87 12.31 -29.19
N GLN A 9 23.55 13.34 -28.72
CA GLN A 9 23.64 14.63 -29.41
C GLN A 9 25.05 14.83 -29.96
N PHE A 10 25.15 14.98 -31.28
CA PHE A 10 26.41 15.22 -31.99
C PHE A 10 26.46 16.69 -32.43
N GLY A 11 27.28 17.50 -31.75
CA GLY A 11 27.42 18.95 -32.00
C GLY A 11 28.80 19.37 -32.53
N GLY A 12 29.46 18.51 -33.32
CA GLY A 12 30.85 18.69 -33.74
C GLY A 12 31.82 18.01 -32.79
N ASP A 13 32.24 18.70 -31.73
CA ASP A 13 32.97 18.12 -30.59
C ASP A 13 32.48 18.84 -29.31
N PRO A 14 31.96 18.14 -28.29
CA PRO A 14 31.85 16.67 -28.10
C PRO A 14 30.46 16.07 -28.37
N CYS A 15 30.42 14.74 -28.46
CA CYS A 15 29.18 13.97 -28.38
C CYS A 15 28.70 13.91 -26.93
N THR A 16 27.43 14.25 -26.69
CA THR A 16 26.83 14.23 -25.35
C THR A 16 25.75 13.15 -25.29
N ILE A 17 25.79 12.31 -24.26
CA ILE A 17 24.84 11.23 -24.00
C ILE A 17 23.90 11.65 -22.87
N TYR A 18 22.60 11.59 -23.13
CA TYR A 18 21.54 11.94 -22.18
C TYR A 18 20.67 10.74 -21.83
N ASP A 19 20.11 10.74 -20.61
CA ASP A 19 19.01 9.85 -20.26
C ASP A 19 17.72 10.32 -20.97
N ASN A 20 16.97 9.40 -21.57
CA ASN A 20 15.74 9.78 -22.29
C ASN A 20 14.57 10.09 -21.35
N LYS A 21 14.60 9.63 -20.09
CA LYS A 21 13.60 9.97 -19.07
C LYS A 21 13.84 11.36 -18.49
N ASP A 22 15.10 11.75 -18.36
CA ASP A 22 15.51 13.07 -17.91
C ASP A 22 16.60 13.63 -18.83
N LYS A 23 16.17 14.41 -19.82
CA LYS A 23 17.06 15.04 -20.82
C LYS A 23 18.01 16.08 -20.21
N THR A 24 17.87 16.42 -18.93
CA THR A 24 18.82 17.29 -18.23
C THR A 24 20.01 16.52 -17.66
N LEU A 25 19.87 15.20 -17.50
CA LEU A 25 20.91 14.34 -16.95
C LEU A 25 21.90 13.94 -18.05
N ILE A 26 23.11 14.50 -17.98
CA ILE A 26 24.24 14.13 -18.84
C ILE A 26 24.93 12.89 -18.26
N ILE A 27 24.92 11.81 -19.03
CA ILE A 27 25.54 10.53 -18.64
C ILE A 27 27.02 10.54 -18.98
N ALA A 28 27.38 11.06 -20.15
CA ALA A 28 28.76 11.16 -20.58
C ALA A 28 28.92 12.25 -21.65
N LYS A 29 30.10 12.87 -21.66
CA LYS A 29 30.52 13.82 -22.69
C LYS A 29 31.82 13.30 -23.28
N VAL A 30 31.77 12.89 -24.55
CA VAL A 30 32.85 12.14 -25.20
C VAL A 30 33.38 12.97 -26.35
N ARG A 31 34.68 13.26 -26.34
CA ARG A 31 35.33 14.01 -27.43
C ARG A 31 35.58 13.13 -28.63
N MET A 32 35.50 13.73 -29.82
CA MET A 32 35.85 13.05 -31.06
C MET A 32 37.37 12.88 -31.14
N LYS A 33 37.84 11.68 -31.54
CA LYS A 33 39.26 11.42 -31.86
C LYS A 33 39.52 11.46 -33.37
N GLU A 34 40.80 11.38 -33.77
CA GLU A 34 41.31 11.54 -35.14
C GLU A 34 40.56 10.72 -36.22
N HIS A 35 39.96 9.58 -35.87
CA HIS A 35 39.20 8.75 -36.81
C HIS A 35 37.68 8.99 -36.79
N ARG A 36 37.22 10.15 -36.32
CA ARG A 36 35.78 10.49 -36.14
C ARG A 36 35.03 9.53 -35.20
N CYS A 37 35.76 8.90 -34.29
CA CYS A 37 35.21 8.00 -33.28
C CYS A 37 35.06 8.73 -31.95
N PHE A 38 34.03 8.37 -31.18
CA PHE A 38 33.80 8.84 -29.81
C PHE A 38 34.04 7.70 -28.81
N PRO A 39 35.30 7.38 -28.48
CA PRO A 39 35.60 6.25 -27.61
C PRO A 39 35.18 6.52 -26.17
N ILE A 40 34.30 5.67 -25.63
CA ILE A 40 33.88 5.73 -24.24
C ILE A 40 34.87 4.93 -23.41
N GLN A 41 35.68 5.61 -22.61
CA GLN A 41 36.54 4.95 -21.62
C GLN A 41 35.74 4.71 -20.35
N LEU A 42 35.18 3.51 -20.21
CA LEU A 42 34.55 3.05 -18.99
C LEU A 42 35.66 2.60 -18.03
N GLN A 43 36.02 3.45 -17.07
CA GLN A 43 36.83 3.01 -15.94
C GLN A 43 35.94 2.22 -14.99
N TYR A 44 36.11 0.90 -14.97
CA TYR A 44 35.53 0.08 -13.92
C TYR A 44 36.23 0.44 -12.62
N LEU A 45 35.52 1.12 -11.71
CA LEU A 45 35.97 1.33 -10.34
C LEU A 45 36.01 -0.03 -9.63
N GLY A 46 37.11 -0.75 -9.81
CA GLY A 46 37.38 -2.01 -9.12
C GLY A 46 37.18 -1.82 -7.61
N GLY A 47 36.24 -2.58 -7.04
CA GLY A 47 36.02 -2.64 -5.60
C GLY A 47 34.91 -1.75 -5.02
N THR A 48 34.05 -1.13 -5.82
CA THR A 48 32.85 -0.46 -5.26
C THR A 48 31.68 -1.43 -5.15
N THR A 49 31.59 -2.11 -4.00
CA THR A 49 30.40 -2.88 -3.63
C THR A 49 29.29 -1.91 -3.21
N MET A 50 28.27 -1.76 -4.06
CA MET A 50 27.05 -1.03 -3.72
C MET A 50 26.27 -1.82 -2.66
N LYS A 51 26.20 -1.32 -1.42
CA LYS A 51 25.35 -1.92 -0.38
C LYS A 51 23.90 -1.50 -0.63
N ALA A 52 23.04 -2.45 -0.95
CA ALA A 52 21.59 -2.21 -0.93
C ALA A 52 21.14 -1.95 0.52
N GLN A 53 20.93 -0.68 0.88
CA GLN A 53 20.42 -0.31 2.19
C GLN A 53 18.89 -0.44 2.18
N LYS A 54 18.38 -1.49 2.82
CA LYS A 54 16.96 -1.64 3.06
C LYS A 54 16.57 -0.82 4.30
N ASP A 55 15.51 -0.03 4.19
CA ASP A 55 14.96 0.72 5.31
C ASP A 55 14.56 -0.25 6.44
N GLN A 56 15.24 -0.10 7.58
CA GLN A 56 15.07 -0.97 8.74
C GLN A 56 13.68 -0.80 9.37
N SER A 57 13.12 0.41 9.38
CA SER A 57 11.78 0.67 9.91
C SER A 57 10.75 -0.15 9.13
N TRP A 58 10.79 -0.10 7.81
CA TRP A 58 9.90 -0.87 6.93
C TRP A 58 10.09 -2.39 7.08
N LEU A 59 11.33 -2.84 7.27
CA LEU A 59 11.64 -4.25 7.46
C LEU A 59 11.01 -4.78 8.76
N TRP A 60 11.19 -4.07 9.87
CA TRP A 60 10.67 -4.48 11.17
C TRP A 60 9.15 -4.33 11.29
N HIS A 61 8.57 -3.31 10.63
CA HIS A 61 7.13 -3.20 10.42
C HIS A 61 6.53 -4.48 9.83
N ARG A 62 7.13 -5.02 8.75
CA ARG A 62 6.65 -6.24 8.10
C ARG A 62 6.93 -7.50 8.94
N ARG A 63 8.11 -7.60 9.54
CA ARG A 63 8.50 -8.76 10.38
C ARG A 63 7.58 -8.96 11.59
N LEU A 64 7.11 -7.87 12.19
CA LEU A 64 6.17 -7.92 13.32
C LEU A 64 4.71 -7.88 12.89
N GLY A 65 4.39 -8.35 11.67
CA GLY A 65 3.01 -8.47 11.21
C GLY A 65 2.33 -7.12 10.99
N HIS A 66 3.00 -6.20 10.31
CA HIS A 66 2.49 -4.86 10.02
C HIS A 66 2.23 -4.01 11.27
N PHE A 67 3.13 -4.11 12.24
CA PHE A 67 3.04 -3.40 13.51
C PHE A 67 3.16 -1.88 13.34
N ASN A 68 2.45 -1.10 14.16
CA ASN A 68 2.44 0.35 14.03
C ASN A 68 3.85 0.95 14.25
N PHE A 69 4.28 1.87 13.39
CA PHE A 69 5.61 2.50 13.48
C PHE A 69 5.86 3.25 14.79
N GLN A 70 4.84 3.92 15.33
CA GLN A 70 4.93 4.57 16.65
C GLN A 70 5.12 3.54 17.76
N ALA A 71 4.42 2.41 17.68
CA ALA A 71 4.59 1.33 18.64
C ALA A 71 6.00 0.70 18.54
N LEU A 72 6.53 0.53 17.31
CA LEU A 72 7.92 0.11 17.10
C LEU A 72 8.93 1.10 17.71
N LYS A 73 8.69 2.41 17.59
CA LYS A 73 9.53 3.42 18.26
C LYS A 73 9.50 3.28 19.78
N ILE A 74 8.32 3.07 20.36
CA ILE A 74 8.18 2.86 21.81
C ILE A 74 8.94 1.60 22.25
N LEU A 75 8.83 0.49 21.49
CA LEU A 75 9.56 -0.74 21.77
C LEU A 75 11.09 -0.52 21.79
N HIS A 76 11.61 0.25 20.84
CA HIS A 76 13.03 0.60 20.78
C HIS A 76 13.44 1.49 21.96
N GLN A 77 12.69 2.57 22.20
CA GLN A 77 12.97 3.54 23.28
C GLN A 77 12.95 2.89 24.66
N LYS A 78 12.00 1.98 24.91
CA LYS A 78 11.87 1.25 26.16
C LYS A 78 12.78 0.02 26.24
N LYS A 79 13.62 -0.24 25.24
CA LYS A 79 14.51 -1.42 25.16
C LYS A 79 13.78 -2.74 25.39
N MET A 80 12.55 -2.85 24.89
CA MET A 80 11.67 -4.02 25.11
C MET A 80 11.96 -5.18 24.16
N MET A 81 12.86 -5.00 23.20
CA MET A 81 13.25 -6.03 22.22
C MET A 81 14.74 -5.94 21.94
N THR A 82 15.41 -7.09 21.92
CA THR A 82 16.83 -7.18 21.54
C THR A 82 16.99 -6.95 20.05
N ASN A 83 18.06 -6.23 19.67
CA ASN A 83 18.43 -5.98 18.27
C ASN A 83 17.38 -5.23 17.42
N LEU A 84 16.41 -4.55 18.04
CA LEU A 84 15.51 -3.65 17.33
C LEU A 84 16.28 -2.35 17.00
N PRO A 85 16.52 -2.04 15.71
CA PRO A 85 17.22 -0.82 15.33
C PRO A 85 16.38 0.41 15.68
N GLN A 86 17.02 1.57 15.70
CA GLN A 86 16.32 2.83 15.86
C GLN A 86 15.33 3.03 14.71
N ILE A 87 14.06 3.14 15.06
CA ILE A 87 12.97 3.29 14.10
C ILE A 87 12.85 4.76 13.72
N GLN A 88 13.07 5.06 12.44
CA GLN A 88 12.97 6.40 11.89
C GLN A 88 11.51 6.77 11.56
N ASP A 89 11.26 8.07 11.40
CA ASP A 89 10.01 8.55 10.83
C ASP A 89 9.90 8.12 9.36
N VAL A 90 8.84 7.36 9.08
CA VAL A 90 8.59 6.80 7.76
C VAL A 90 7.62 7.69 6.99
N LYS A 91 8.02 8.10 5.79
CA LYS A 91 7.13 8.80 4.85
C LYS A 91 6.32 7.77 4.04
N GLY A 92 5.03 8.02 3.92
CA GLY A 92 4.11 7.17 3.16
C GLY A 92 3.34 6.17 4.01
N ALA A 93 2.43 5.43 3.36
CA ALA A 93 1.54 4.47 4.01
C ALA A 93 1.81 3.05 3.50
N CYS A 94 1.63 2.06 4.37
CA CYS A 94 1.68 0.66 3.96
C CYS A 94 0.35 0.27 3.33
N GLU A 95 0.34 -0.07 2.05
CA GLU A 95 -0.87 -0.49 1.32
C GLU A 95 -1.61 -1.64 2.02
N ALA A 96 -0.88 -2.69 2.42
CA ALA A 96 -1.46 -3.82 3.15
C ALA A 96 -2.09 -3.40 4.48
N CYS A 97 -1.50 -2.43 5.20
CA CYS A 97 -2.11 -1.90 6.41
C CYS A 97 -3.35 -1.07 6.11
N LEU A 98 -3.33 -0.25 5.05
CA LEU A 98 -4.46 0.56 4.67
C LEU A 98 -5.66 -0.33 4.38
N GLN A 99 -5.47 -1.39 3.58
CA GLN A 99 -6.52 -2.34 3.25
C GLN A 99 -6.95 -3.17 4.48
N GLY A 100 -5.99 -3.69 5.25
CA GLY A 100 -6.28 -4.57 6.38
C GLY A 100 -6.80 -3.88 7.64
N LYS A 101 -6.56 -2.57 7.80
CA LYS A 101 -7.01 -1.76 8.94
C LYS A 101 -8.03 -0.69 8.54
N GLN A 102 -8.59 -0.78 7.33
CA GLN A 102 -9.62 0.17 6.91
C GLN A 102 -10.87 -0.02 7.76
N HIS A 103 -11.26 1.02 8.49
CA HIS A 103 -12.54 1.03 9.18
C HIS A 103 -13.67 1.38 8.21
N LYS A 104 -14.83 0.75 8.39
CA LYS A 104 -16.06 1.17 7.72
C LYS A 104 -16.35 2.61 8.12
N LYS A 105 -16.71 3.47 7.15
CA LYS A 105 -17.17 4.82 7.46
C LYS A 105 -18.38 4.75 8.41
N PRO A 106 -18.54 5.71 9.33
CA PRO A 106 -19.73 5.78 10.18
C PRO A 106 -21.00 5.70 9.33
N PHE A 107 -21.99 4.97 9.82
CA PHE A 107 -23.31 4.99 9.20
C PHE A 107 -23.91 6.39 9.34
N PRO A 108 -24.49 6.97 8.27
CA PRO A 108 -25.17 8.25 8.36
C PRO A 108 -26.24 8.22 9.45
N SER A 109 -26.16 9.12 10.43
CA SER A 109 -27.21 9.29 11.44
C SER A 109 -28.38 10.10 10.88
N GLY A 110 -29.61 9.75 11.26
CA GLY A 110 -30.80 10.56 10.96
C GLY A 110 -31.34 10.53 9.52
N THR A 111 -30.82 9.65 8.66
CA THR A 111 -31.25 9.52 7.25
C THR A 111 -32.03 8.25 6.94
N SER A 112 -32.22 7.36 7.93
CA SER A 112 -33.06 6.18 7.74
C SER A 112 -34.52 6.58 7.69
N TRP A 113 -35.17 6.37 6.55
CA TRP A 113 -36.60 6.47 6.42
C TRP A 113 -37.30 5.49 7.38
N ARG A 114 -38.46 5.90 7.91
CA ARG A 114 -39.29 5.14 8.85
C ARG A 114 -40.72 5.12 8.35
N ALA A 115 -41.41 4.00 8.58
CA ALA A 115 -42.83 3.91 8.31
C ALA A 115 -43.62 4.92 9.17
N LYS A 116 -44.66 5.49 8.58
CA LYS A 116 -45.64 6.41 9.19
C LYS A 116 -47.02 5.78 9.34
N ALA A 117 -47.26 4.62 8.71
CA ALA A 117 -48.48 3.84 8.84
C ALA A 117 -48.18 2.35 9.03
N VAL A 118 -49.15 1.65 9.62
CA VAL A 118 -49.13 0.19 9.80
C VAL A 118 -49.05 -0.51 8.44
N LEU A 119 -48.18 -1.53 8.34
CA LEU A 119 -47.91 -2.34 7.14
C LEU A 119 -47.25 -1.57 5.97
N GLU A 120 -46.75 -0.34 6.19
CA GLU A 120 -46.03 0.42 5.16
C GLU A 120 -44.62 -0.13 4.92
N LEU A 121 -43.99 -0.71 5.95
CA LEU A 121 -42.70 -1.39 5.85
C LEU A 121 -42.66 -2.56 6.82
N ILE A 122 -42.32 -3.74 6.31
CA ILE A 122 -42.12 -4.95 7.11
C ILE A 122 -40.65 -5.39 6.98
N HIS A 123 -39.96 -5.50 8.11
CA HIS A 123 -38.64 -6.12 8.17
C HIS A 123 -38.82 -7.62 8.31
N THR A 124 -38.17 -8.38 7.43
CA THR A 124 -38.22 -9.84 7.50
C THR A 124 -36.83 -10.43 7.67
N ASP A 125 -36.74 -11.47 8.48
CA ASP A 125 -35.50 -12.22 8.68
C ASP A 125 -35.80 -13.71 8.82
N VAL A 126 -34.88 -14.55 8.34
CA VAL A 126 -34.98 -16.00 8.45
C VAL A 126 -33.91 -16.46 9.43
N CYS A 127 -34.36 -17.08 10.52
CA CYS A 127 -33.45 -17.59 11.54
C CYS A 127 -33.33 -19.11 11.42
N GLY A 128 -32.11 -19.60 11.21
CA GLY A 128 -31.79 -21.03 11.22
C GLY A 128 -30.60 -21.38 10.32
N PRO A 129 -30.20 -22.66 10.28
CA PRO A 129 -30.78 -23.80 10.99
C PRO A 129 -30.48 -23.76 12.50
N MET A 130 -31.51 -23.99 13.32
CA MET A 130 -31.37 -24.07 14.78
C MET A 130 -30.83 -25.42 15.21
N ARG A 131 -29.99 -25.41 16.26
CA ARG A 131 -29.44 -26.65 16.85
C ARG A 131 -30.52 -27.51 17.50
N THR A 132 -31.49 -26.88 18.14
CA THR A 132 -32.62 -27.55 18.80
C THR A 132 -33.86 -27.38 17.93
N PRO A 133 -34.47 -28.48 17.45
CA PRO A 133 -35.73 -28.40 16.73
C PRO A 133 -36.87 -27.90 17.62
N SER A 134 -37.87 -27.26 17.00
CA SER A 134 -39.16 -26.99 17.64
C SER A 134 -39.92 -28.28 17.98
N HIS A 135 -41.04 -28.16 18.69
CA HIS A 135 -41.93 -29.30 18.98
C HIS A 135 -42.32 -30.08 17.72
N GLU A 136 -42.57 -29.37 16.62
CA GLU A 136 -42.92 -29.93 15.31
C GLU A 136 -41.70 -30.20 14.42
N GLN A 137 -40.50 -30.34 15.02
CA GLN A 137 -39.24 -30.64 14.34
C GLN A 137 -38.75 -29.60 13.32
N ASN A 138 -39.38 -28.42 13.23
CA ASN A 138 -38.87 -27.31 12.42
C ASN A 138 -37.56 -26.76 13.01
N ILE A 139 -36.60 -26.42 12.13
CA ILE A 139 -35.29 -25.85 12.49
C ILE A 139 -35.06 -24.45 11.90
N TYR A 140 -36.07 -23.88 11.25
CA TYR A 140 -36.09 -22.50 10.77
C TYR A 140 -37.36 -21.81 11.25
N PHE A 141 -37.29 -20.51 11.44
CA PHE A 141 -38.48 -19.65 11.52
C PHE A 141 -38.26 -18.36 10.73
N ILE A 142 -39.35 -17.73 10.34
CA ILE A 142 -39.35 -16.45 9.64
C ILE A 142 -40.00 -15.42 10.57
N LEU A 143 -39.36 -14.27 10.70
CA LEU A 143 -39.86 -13.14 11.46
C LEU A 143 -40.42 -12.08 10.49
N PHE A 144 -41.57 -11.51 10.81
CA PHE A 144 -42.15 -10.37 10.12
C PHE A 144 -42.38 -9.26 11.14
N ILE A 145 -41.60 -8.19 11.12
CA ILE A 145 -41.77 -7.05 12.04
C ILE A 145 -42.30 -5.86 11.27
N ASP A 146 -43.46 -5.35 11.67
CA ASP A 146 -43.95 -4.06 11.16
C ASP A 146 -43.10 -2.90 11.71
N ASP A 147 -42.55 -2.07 10.82
CA ASP A 147 -41.66 -0.97 11.23
C ASP A 147 -42.40 0.13 12.02
N TYR A 148 -43.69 0.34 11.76
CA TYR A 148 -44.48 1.36 12.46
C TYR A 148 -44.90 0.88 13.86
N SER A 149 -45.65 -0.21 13.93
CA SER A 149 -46.25 -0.73 15.18
C SER A 149 -45.27 -1.52 16.06
N ARG A 150 -44.13 -1.98 15.51
CA ARG A 150 -43.16 -2.87 16.17
C ARG A 150 -43.74 -4.24 16.55
N MET A 151 -44.87 -4.63 15.98
CA MET A 151 -45.48 -5.95 16.20
C MET A 151 -44.85 -7.00 15.27
N THR A 152 -44.74 -8.22 15.80
CA THR A 152 -44.33 -9.45 15.12
C THR A 152 -45.50 -10.39 14.88
#